data_AF-A0A0P7Z4S2-F1
#
_entry.id   AF-A0A0P7Z4S2-F1
#
_cell.length_a   1.000
_cell.length_b   1.000
_cell.length_c   1.000
_cell.angle_alpha   90.00
_cell.angle_beta   90.00
_cell.angle_gamma   90.00
#
_symmetry.space_group_name_H-M   'P 1'
#
loop_
_entity.id
_entity.type
_entity.pdbx_description
1 polymer ?
#
loop_
_entity_poly.entity_id
_entity_poly.type
_entity_poly.pdbx_seq_one_letter_code
_entity_poly.pdbx_strand_id
1 'polypeptide(L)'
;GTSAASLGPDEDMQKYRFLENRSCAALLLEQATNSTLESEDWALNMEICDIVNETEEGPKDAVKAIKKRIVGNKNFKEVMLTLTASISSACPSACLVFFSLSFTMLFTRTVNRCQRAVLCWLFVPQVLEACVKNCGHRFHALVSAREFVEGVLVQAIMPKNNPPMVVHDRVLALIQAWADAFRSSASLTGVVSVYEDLRRKGVKFPMSTLNSASPIHTPHRVG
;
A
#
# COMPACT_ATOMS: atom_id res chain seq x y z
N GLY A 1 -28.82 -11.27 50.04
CA GLY A 1 -28.25 -12.18 49.04
C GLY A 1 -27.98 -11.39 47.78
N THR A 2 -26.72 -11.07 47.53
CA THR A 2 -26.23 -10.50 46.26
C THR A 2 -24.93 -11.24 45.96
N SER A 3 -24.99 -12.16 45.00
CA SER A 3 -23.84 -12.94 44.56
C SER A 3 -22.99 -12.08 43.64
N ALA A 4 -21.77 -11.76 44.07
CA ALA A 4 -20.72 -11.28 43.19
C ALA A 4 -20.24 -12.47 42.35
N ALA A 5 -20.54 -12.47 41.06
CA ALA A 5 -19.96 -13.43 40.12
C ALA A 5 -18.47 -13.11 39.98
N SER A 6 -17.63 -13.92 40.63
CA SER A 6 -16.19 -13.93 40.47
C SER A 6 -15.83 -14.47 39.08
N LEU A 7 -15.45 -13.59 38.16
CA LEU A 7 -14.81 -13.97 36.89
C LEU A 7 -13.42 -14.56 37.20
N GLY A 8 -13.17 -15.77 36.72
CA GLY A 8 -11.96 -16.53 37.00
C GLY A 8 -10.74 -16.06 36.19
N PRO A 9 -9.50 -16.31 36.66
CA PRO A 9 -8.25 -15.84 36.05
C PRO A 9 -7.90 -16.47 34.66
N ASP A 10 -8.71 -17.41 34.16
CA ASP A 10 -8.48 -18.08 32.87
C ASP A 10 -9.02 -17.27 31.67
N GLU A 11 -10.14 -16.55 31.83
CA GLU A 11 -10.72 -15.74 30.74
C GLU A 11 -9.86 -14.51 30.43
N ASP A 12 -9.25 -13.90 31.46
CA ASP A 12 -8.30 -12.80 31.28
C ASP A 12 -7.02 -13.29 30.60
N MET A 13 -6.49 -14.46 30.94
CA MET A 13 -5.27 -14.98 30.32
C MET A 13 -5.49 -15.40 28.86
N GLN A 14 -6.67 -15.94 28.53
CA GLN A 14 -7.05 -16.16 27.13
C GLN A 14 -7.17 -14.84 26.38
N LYS A 15 -7.74 -13.79 26.97
CA LYS A 15 -7.81 -12.44 26.39
C LYS A 15 -6.43 -11.83 26.15
N TYR A 16 -5.50 -11.95 27.10
CA TYR A 16 -4.11 -11.50 26.93
C TYR A 16 -3.38 -12.32 25.86
N ARG A 17 -3.55 -13.64 25.82
CA ARG A 17 -2.97 -14.49 24.77
C ARG A 17 -3.62 -14.26 23.38
N PHE A 18 -4.88 -13.80 23.34
CA PHE A 18 -5.57 -13.33 22.12
C PHE A 18 -5.03 -11.97 21.65
N LEU A 19 -4.71 -11.08 22.58
CA LEU A 19 -4.11 -9.76 22.33
C LEU A 19 -2.62 -9.85 21.95
N GLU A 20 -1.91 -10.83 22.47
CA GLU A 20 -0.47 -11.04 22.26
C GLU A 20 -0.19 -11.79 20.94
N ASN A 21 -1.19 -12.43 20.33
CA ASN A 21 -1.04 -13.24 19.12
C ASN A 21 -1.79 -12.71 17.88
N ARG A 22 -2.51 -11.58 17.98
CA ARG A 22 -2.91 -10.79 16.80
C ARG A 22 -1.94 -9.65 16.63
N SER A 23 -0.96 -9.84 15.77
CA SER A 23 -0.21 -8.72 15.19
C SER A 23 -1.22 -7.69 14.68
N CYS A 24 -1.21 -6.47 15.23
CA CYS A 24 -2.05 -5.37 14.72
C CYS A 24 -1.91 -5.30 13.19
N ALA A 25 -3.00 -4.98 12.47
CA ALA A 25 -3.00 -4.89 11.00
C ALA A 25 -1.80 -4.08 10.46
N ALA A 26 -1.29 -3.13 11.23
CA ALA A 26 -0.07 -2.39 10.93
C ALA A 26 1.19 -3.26 10.77
N LEU A 27 1.41 -4.26 11.64
CA LEU A 27 2.59 -5.14 11.58
C LEU A 27 2.54 -6.06 10.36
N LEU A 28 1.37 -6.69 10.10
CA LEU A 28 1.18 -7.50 8.92
C LEU A 28 1.32 -6.67 7.65
N LEU A 29 0.85 -5.42 7.66
CA LEU A 29 1.04 -4.51 6.52
C LEU A 29 2.50 -4.16 6.30
N GLU A 30 3.30 -3.99 7.34
CA GLU A 30 4.75 -3.78 7.20
C GLU A 30 5.45 -5.00 6.57
N GLN A 31 4.97 -6.20 6.87
CA GLN A 31 5.44 -7.46 6.28
C GLN A 31 4.99 -7.62 4.82
N ALA A 32 3.69 -7.43 4.55
CA ALA A 32 3.08 -7.55 3.21
C ALA A 32 3.61 -6.50 2.22
N THR A 33 4.13 -5.39 2.73
CA THR A 33 4.74 -4.33 1.93
C THR A 33 6.25 -4.31 2.08
N ASN A 34 6.84 -5.38 2.62
CA ASN A 34 8.28 -5.48 2.81
C ASN A 34 8.96 -5.47 1.44
N SER A 35 9.95 -4.61 1.41
CA SER A 35 10.77 -4.31 0.26
C SER A 35 11.69 -5.44 -0.20
N THR A 36 11.76 -6.54 0.57
CA THR A 36 12.48 -7.77 0.23
C THR A 36 11.59 -8.84 -0.40
N LEU A 37 10.27 -8.60 -0.51
CA LEU A 37 9.36 -9.54 -1.15
C LEU A 37 9.64 -9.62 -2.64
N GLU A 38 9.76 -10.85 -3.16
CA GLU A 38 9.90 -11.13 -4.58
C GLU A 38 8.55 -11.05 -5.31
N SER A 39 7.47 -11.34 -4.59
CA SER A 39 6.10 -11.37 -5.10
C SER A 39 5.08 -11.03 -4.02
N GLU A 40 3.84 -10.88 -4.44
CA GLU A 40 2.69 -10.58 -3.57
C GLU A 40 2.47 -11.71 -2.55
N ASP A 41 2.32 -11.34 -1.29
CA ASP A 41 1.95 -12.29 -0.23
C ASP A 41 0.44 -12.21 0.02
N TRP A 42 -0.29 -13.02 -0.76
CA TRP A 42 -1.75 -13.08 -0.64
C TRP A 42 -2.22 -13.60 0.71
N ALA A 43 -1.42 -14.42 1.40
CA ALA A 43 -1.77 -14.91 2.73
C ALA A 43 -1.79 -13.74 3.73
N LEU A 44 -0.74 -12.91 3.73
CA LEU A 44 -0.70 -11.69 4.56
C LEU A 44 -1.81 -10.70 4.18
N ASN A 45 -2.10 -10.54 2.88
CA ASN A 45 -3.18 -9.66 2.44
C ASN A 45 -4.55 -10.10 2.98
N MET A 46 -4.85 -11.41 2.97
CA MET A 46 -6.11 -11.94 3.50
C MET A 46 -6.14 -11.85 5.02
N GLU A 47 -5.03 -12.13 5.70
CA GLU A 47 -4.94 -12.00 7.15
C GLU A 47 -5.17 -10.54 7.60
N ILE A 48 -4.66 -9.56 6.86
CA ILE A 48 -4.97 -8.14 7.09
C ILE A 48 -6.47 -7.88 6.94
N CYS A 49 -7.12 -8.45 5.91
CA CYS A 49 -8.56 -8.28 5.70
C CYS A 49 -9.38 -8.89 6.84
N ASP A 50 -8.98 -10.06 7.33
CA ASP A 50 -9.63 -10.74 8.47
C ASP A 50 -9.53 -9.87 9.72
N ILE A 51 -8.36 -9.32 10.04
CA ILE A 51 -8.20 -8.41 11.18
C ILE A 51 -9.04 -7.14 11.02
N VAL A 52 -9.08 -6.56 9.82
CA VAL A 52 -9.89 -5.37 9.53
C VAL A 52 -11.39 -5.64 9.74
N ASN A 53 -11.85 -6.83 9.39
CA ASN A 53 -13.26 -7.20 9.49
C ASN A 53 -13.68 -7.62 10.90
N GLU A 54 -12.82 -8.34 11.62
CA GLU A 54 -13.15 -8.94 12.91
C GLU A 54 -12.94 -8.00 14.10
N THR A 55 -12.10 -6.97 13.96
CA THR A 55 -11.77 -6.06 15.07
C THR A 55 -12.44 -4.70 14.93
N GLU A 56 -12.70 -4.05 16.06
CA GLU A 56 -13.27 -2.71 16.07
C GLU A 56 -12.26 -1.67 15.57
N GLU A 57 -11.00 -1.76 15.98
CA GLU A 57 -9.96 -0.79 15.60
C GLU A 57 -9.23 -1.14 14.28
N GLY A 58 -9.37 -2.37 13.78
CA GLY A 58 -8.71 -2.86 12.57
C GLY A 58 -8.79 -1.93 11.35
N PRO A 59 -9.98 -1.41 10.97
CA PRO A 59 -10.08 -0.48 9.85
C PRO A 59 -9.24 0.80 10.03
N LYS A 60 -9.27 1.40 11.22
CA LYS A 60 -8.51 2.64 11.51
C LYS A 60 -7.01 2.37 11.54
N ASP A 61 -6.60 1.27 12.16
CA ASP A 61 -5.20 0.87 12.25
C ASP A 61 -4.60 0.56 10.87
N ALA A 62 -5.33 -0.19 10.04
CA ALA A 62 -4.94 -0.48 8.67
C ALA A 62 -4.79 0.81 7.86
N VAL A 63 -5.78 1.71 7.88
CA VAL A 63 -5.73 2.99 7.17
C VAL A 63 -4.56 3.86 7.63
N LYS A 64 -4.30 3.90 8.94
CA LYS A 64 -3.16 4.62 9.53
C LYS A 64 -1.83 4.05 9.06
N ALA A 65 -1.69 2.72 9.03
CA ALA A 65 -0.50 2.04 8.55
C ALA A 65 -0.26 2.27 7.04
N ILE A 66 -1.30 2.14 6.21
CA ILE A 66 -1.29 2.45 4.78
C ILE A 66 -0.82 3.90 4.57
N LYS A 67 -1.45 4.85 5.27
CA LYS A 67 -1.09 6.28 5.19
C LYS A 67 0.38 6.51 5.56
N LYS A 68 0.86 5.90 6.65
CA LYS A 68 2.26 6.02 7.08
C LYS A 68 3.21 5.50 6.00
N ARG A 69 2.88 4.40 5.33
CA ARG A 69 3.71 3.81 4.27
C ARG A 69 3.77 4.69 3.02
N ILE A 70 2.63 5.18 2.54
CA ILE A 70 2.54 6.06 1.36
C ILE A 70 3.26 7.40 1.63
N VAL A 71 2.99 8.02 2.77
CA VAL A 71 3.55 9.34 3.13
C VAL A 71 5.03 9.25 3.54
N GLY A 72 5.46 8.12 4.10
CA GLY A 72 6.86 7.89 4.47
C GLY A 72 7.76 7.65 3.25
N ASN A 73 7.21 7.18 2.13
CA ASN A 73 7.98 6.83 0.94
C ASN A 73 8.13 8.03 -0.03
N LYS A 74 8.58 9.20 0.48
CA LYS A 74 8.73 10.46 -0.28
C LYS A 74 10.08 10.62 -0.97
N ASN A 75 11.04 9.72 -0.74
CA ASN A 75 12.43 9.89 -1.18
C ASN A 75 12.68 9.42 -2.62
N PHE A 76 11.78 9.72 -3.55
CA PHE A 76 12.00 9.44 -4.98
C PHE A 76 13.17 10.26 -5.56
N LYS A 77 13.41 11.47 -5.02
CA LYS A 77 14.52 12.36 -5.42
C LYS A 77 15.89 11.74 -5.22
N GLU A 78 16.22 11.28 -4.01
CA GLU A 78 17.55 10.72 -3.72
C GLU A 78 17.78 9.39 -4.44
N VAL A 79 16.74 8.57 -4.55
CA VAL A 79 16.74 7.24 -5.17
C VAL A 79 17.04 7.30 -6.67
N MET A 80 16.36 8.17 -7.42
CA MET A 80 16.50 8.24 -8.88
C MET A 80 17.73 9.07 -9.32
N LEU A 81 18.02 10.19 -8.63
CA LEU A 81 19.21 11.00 -8.93
C LEU A 81 20.51 10.23 -8.68
N THR A 82 20.57 9.39 -7.63
CA THR A 82 21.76 8.58 -7.35
C THR A 82 21.96 7.47 -8.37
N LEU A 83 20.88 6.85 -8.87
CA LEU A 83 20.96 5.87 -9.97
C LEU A 83 21.48 6.52 -11.26
N THR A 84 20.94 7.67 -11.67
CA THR A 84 21.38 8.38 -12.88
C THR A 84 22.83 8.88 -12.78
N ALA A 85 23.23 9.40 -11.62
CA ALA A 85 24.62 9.82 -11.37
C ALA A 85 25.60 8.63 -11.40
N SER A 86 25.20 7.46 -10.88
CA SER A 86 26.03 6.25 -10.87
C SER A 86 26.18 5.60 -12.25
N ILE A 87 25.16 5.73 -13.12
CA ILE A 87 25.20 5.21 -14.49
C ILE A 87 25.97 6.18 -15.41
N SER A 88 25.90 7.49 -15.18
CA SER A 88 26.64 8.50 -15.97
C SER A 88 28.14 8.57 -15.64
N SER A 89 28.59 8.07 -14.48
CA SER A 89 30.02 7.99 -14.13
C SER A 89 30.73 6.76 -14.68
N ALA A 90 30.03 5.87 -15.39
CA ALA A 90 30.64 4.74 -16.11
C ALA A 90 31.31 5.26 -17.40
N CYS A 91 32.40 6.00 -17.23
CA CYS A 91 33.30 6.40 -18.30
C CYS A 91 34.00 5.14 -18.87
N PRO A 92 33.98 4.86 -20.19
CA PRO A 92 34.46 3.59 -20.73
C PRO A 92 35.98 3.35 -20.66
N SER A 93 36.80 4.32 -20.23
CA SER A 93 38.23 4.30 -20.59
C SER A 93 39.27 4.39 -19.47
N ALA A 94 38.91 4.41 -18.17
CA ALA A 94 39.98 4.39 -17.12
C ALA A 94 39.63 3.90 -15.69
N CYS A 95 38.39 3.50 -15.37
CA CYS A 95 37.99 3.35 -13.95
C CYS A 95 38.05 1.94 -13.35
N LEU A 96 38.67 0.95 -14.02
CA LEU A 96 38.78 -0.42 -13.48
C LEU A 96 39.66 -0.54 -12.22
N VAL A 97 40.38 0.51 -11.82
CA VAL A 97 41.37 0.43 -10.72
C VAL A 97 40.85 0.97 -9.38
N PHE A 98 39.63 1.52 -9.31
CA PHE A 98 39.01 1.96 -8.05
C PHE A 98 37.60 1.38 -7.83
N PHE A 99 37.45 0.08 -8.08
CA PHE A 99 36.39 -0.71 -7.44
C PHE A 99 36.72 -0.83 -5.93
N SER A 100 36.69 0.29 -5.20
CA SER A 100 36.74 0.27 -3.75
C SER A 100 35.49 -0.47 -3.28
N LEU A 101 35.64 -1.45 -2.38
CA LEU A 101 34.53 -2.17 -1.73
C LEU A 101 33.44 -1.20 -1.24
N SER A 102 33.81 0.03 -0.88
CA SER A 102 32.91 1.11 -0.50
C SER A 102 32.00 1.60 -1.64
N PHE A 103 32.48 1.69 -2.88
CA PHE A 103 31.67 2.12 -4.04
C PHE A 103 30.69 1.03 -4.46
N THR A 104 31.13 -0.23 -4.49
CA THR A 104 30.23 -1.38 -4.72
C THR A 104 29.18 -1.50 -3.62
N MET A 105 29.55 -1.34 -2.34
CA MET A 105 28.59 -1.36 -1.24
C MET A 105 27.61 -0.19 -1.28
N LEU A 106 28.06 1.02 -1.64
CA LEU A 106 27.20 2.18 -1.75
C LEU A 106 26.24 2.06 -2.95
N PHE A 107 26.74 1.60 -4.10
CA PHE A 107 25.94 1.28 -5.29
C PHE A 107 24.90 0.21 -4.97
N THR A 108 25.30 -0.92 -4.40
CA THR A 108 24.39 -1.99 -3.96
C THR A 108 23.40 -1.51 -2.90
N ARG A 109 23.81 -0.69 -1.91
CA ARG A 109 22.90 -0.11 -0.91
C ARG A 109 21.89 0.86 -1.53
N THR A 110 22.31 1.64 -2.51
CA THR A 110 21.47 2.63 -3.20
C THR A 110 20.51 1.92 -4.13
N VAL A 111 20.97 1.04 -5.02
CA VAL A 111 20.13 0.19 -5.87
C VAL A 111 19.13 -0.59 -5.02
N ASN A 112 19.56 -1.19 -3.89
CA ASN A 112 18.65 -1.83 -2.96
C ASN A 112 17.66 -0.84 -2.34
N ARG A 113 18.05 0.39 -1.96
CA ARG A 113 17.09 1.38 -1.43
C ARG A 113 16.07 1.82 -2.50
N CYS A 114 16.49 1.92 -3.75
CA CYS A 114 15.65 2.24 -4.90
C CYS A 114 14.66 1.13 -5.22
N GLN A 115 15.14 -0.10 -5.35
CA GLN A 115 14.33 -1.30 -5.53
C GLN A 115 13.34 -1.46 -4.38
N ARG A 116 13.78 -1.20 -3.15
CA ARG A 116 12.94 -1.25 -1.96
C ARG A 116 11.83 -0.18 -1.94
N ALA A 117 12.13 1.04 -2.41
CA ALA A 117 11.15 2.12 -2.51
C ALA A 117 10.10 1.84 -3.59
N VAL A 118 10.52 1.27 -4.73
CA VAL A 118 9.63 0.88 -5.84
C VAL A 118 8.75 -0.31 -5.47
N LEU A 119 9.31 -1.37 -4.87
CA LEU A 119 8.55 -2.55 -4.43
C LEU A 119 7.52 -2.21 -3.35
N CYS A 120 7.92 -1.44 -2.34
CA CYS A 120 7.00 -0.91 -1.32
C CYS A 120 5.84 -0.13 -1.95
N TRP A 121 6.11 0.61 -3.03
CA TRP A 121 5.10 1.37 -3.74
C TRP A 121 4.16 0.50 -4.58
N LEU A 122 4.63 -0.64 -5.09
CA LEU A 122 3.80 -1.60 -5.81
C LEU A 122 2.88 -2.39 -4.88
N PHE A 123 3.37 -2.79 -3.70
CA PHE A 123 2.62 -3.64 -2.78
C PHE A 123 1.55 -2.88 -1.98
N VAL A 124 1.77 -1.62 -1.60
CA VAL A 124 0.78 -0.85 -0.80
C VAL A 124 -0.58 -0.68 -1.51
N PRO A 125 -0.63 -0.27 -2.80
CA PRO A 125 -1.88 -0.23 -3.55
C PRO A 125 -2.57 -1.60 -3.67
N GLN A 126 -1.82 -2.70 -3.66
CA GLN A 126 -2.39 -4.05 -3.72
C GLN A 126 -3.06 -4.45 -2.41
N VAL A 127 -2.40 -4.21 -1.27
CA VAL A 127 -3.03 -4.40 0.06
C VAL A 127 -4.28 -3.54 0.15
N LEU A 128 -4.20 -2.30 -0.32
CA LEU A 128 -5.31 -1.36 -0.33
C LEU A 128 -6.47 -1.82 -1.22
N GLU A 129 -6.16 -2.38 -2.39
CA GLU A 129 -7.13 -2.97 -3.31
C GLU A 129 -7.78 -4.23 -2.73
N ALA A 130 -7.00 -5.12 -2.11
CA ALA A 130 -7.49 -6.30 -1.42
C ALA A 130 -8.44 -5.93 -0.27
N CYS A 131 -8.06 -4.96 0.57
CA CYS A 131 -8.93 -4.50 1.65
C CYS A 131 -10.21 -3.82 1.12
N VAL A 132 -10.16 -3.08 0.01
CA VAL A 132 -11.39 -2.53 -0.58
C VAL A 132 -12.31 -3.63 -1.12
N LYS A 133 -11.73 -4.70 -1.71
CA LYS A 133 -12.51 -5.82 -2.25
C LYS A 133 -13.07 -6.75 -1.17
N ASN A 134 -12.37 -6.90 -0.04
CA ASN A 134 -12.68 -7.92 0.98
C ASN A 134 -13.16 -7.35 2.32
N CYS A 135 -13.04 -6.04 2.56
CA CYS A 135 -13.52 -5.42 3.79
C CYS A 135 -14.85 -4.70 3.61
N GLY A 136 -15.59 -4.56 4.72
CA GLY A 136 -16.91 -3.93 4.72
C GLY A 136 -16.90 -2.40 4.77
N HIS A 137 -18.10 -1.83 4.84
CA HIS A 137 -18.38 -0.38 4.82
C HIS A 137 -17.55 0.44 5.82
N ARG A 138 -17.26 -0.11 7.01
CA ARG A 138 -16.43 0.53 8.05
C ARG A 138 -15.04 0.91 7.54
N PHE A 139 -14.45 0.06 6.69
CA PHE A 139 -13.17 0.35 6.05
C PHE A 139 -13.34 1.30 4.86
N HIS A 140 -14.35 1.06 4.01
CA HIS A 140 -14.65 1.90 2.85
C HIS A 140 -14.84 3.36 3.22
N ALA A 141 -15.60 3.64 4.28
CA ALA A 141 -15.86 5.00 4.77
C ALA A 141 -14.57 5.77 5.10
N LEU A 142 -13.53 5.09 5.57
CA LEU A 142 -12.25 5.70 5.91
C LEU A 142 -11.39 5.93 4.66
N VAL A 143 -11.30 4.96 3.75
CA VAL A 143 -10.45 5.08 2.54
C VAL A 143 -11.07 5.94 1.45
N SER A 144 -12.40 6.05 1.41
CA SER A 144 -13.12 6.96 0.49
C SER A 144 -13.27 8.38 1.05
N ALA A 145 -12.84 8.62 2.30
CA ALA A 145 -12.91 9.95 2.90
C ALA A 145 -12.04 10.94 2.12
N ARG A 146 -12.52 12.17 1.95
CA ARG A 146 -11.80 13.21 1.20
C ARG A 146 -10.42 13.46 1.81
N GLU A 147 -10.32 13.46 3.13
CA GLU A 147 -9.08 13.68 3.88
C GLU A 147 -8.04 12.61 3.58
N PHE A 148 -8.47 11.37 3.35
CA PHE A 148 -7.59 10.28 2.95
C PHE A 148 -7.19 10.42 1.48
N VAL A 149 -8.17 10.54 0.58
CA VAL A 149 -7.91 10.57 -0.87
C VAL A 149 -7.07 11.80 -1.25
N GLU A 150 -7.47 12.99 -0.83
CA GLU A 150 -6.72 14.22 -1.14
C GLU A 150 -5.42 14.30 -0.33
N GLY A 151 -5.47 14.03 0.97
CA GLY A 151 -4.35 14.20 1.89
C GLY A 151 -3.26 13.13 1.77
N VAL A 152 -3.57 11.95 1.23
CA VAL A 152 -2.64 10.83 1.07
C VAL A 152 -2.40 10.53 -0.40
N LEU A 153 -3.43 10.15 -1.16
CA LEU A 153 -3.27 9.68 -2.54
C LEU A 153 -2.87 10.82 -3.49
N VAL A 154 -3.65 11.92 -3.50
CA VAL A 154 -3.33 13.08 -4.35
C VAL A 154 -2.01 13.72 -3.92
N GLN A 155 -1.80 13.89 -2.60
CA GLN A 155 -0.53 14.41 -2.11
C GLN A 155 0.66 13.57 -2.56
N ALA A 156 0.55 12.24 -2.64
CA ALA A 156 1.63 11.35 -3.07
C ALA A 156 2.08 11.63 -4.51
N ILE A 157 1.13 11.97 -5.39
CA ILE A 157 1.40 12.19 -6.82
C ILE A 157 1.60 13.66 -7.21
N MET A 158 1.62 14.59 -6.24
CA MET A 158 1.87 16.00 -6.51
C MET A 158 3.23 16.19 -7.21
N PRO A 159 3.35 17.13 -8.17
CA PRO A 159 4.61 17.39 -8.89
C PRO A 159 5.80 17.68 -7.96
N LYS A 160 5.56 18.30 -6.80
CA LYS A 160 6.56 18.58 -5.77
C LYS A 160 7.27 17.32 -5.23
N ASN A 161 6.61 16.16 -5.29
CA ASN A 161 7.15 14.87 -4.86
C ASN A 161 7.88 14.13 -5.98
N ASN A 162 7.76 14.58 -7.24
CA ASN A 162 8.35 13.97 -8.43
C ASN A 162 8.19 12.43 -8.48
N PRO A 163 6.95 11.91 -8.41
CA PRO A 163 6.70 10.47 -8.48
C PRO A 163 7.14 9.90 -9.85
N PRO A 164 7.59 8.64 -9.93
CA PRO A 164 7.70 7.94 -11.21
C PRO A 164 6.35 7.89 -11.95
N MET A 165 6.34 7.91 -13.28
CA MET A 165 5.08 7.91 -14.06
C MET A 165 4.18 6.71 -13.75
N VAL A 166 4.75 5.51 -13.59
CA VAL A 166 4.02 4.30 -13.21
C VAL A 166 3.27 4.49 -11.88
N VAL A 167 3.90 5.22 -10.95
CA VAL A 167 3.31 5.57 -9.65
C VAL A 167 2.14 6.50 -9.82
N HIS A 168 2.37 7.58 -10.55
CA HIS A 168 1.35 8.57 -10.87
C HIS A 168 0.10 7.91 -11.49
N ASP A 169 0.29 7.09 -12.52
CA ASP A 169 -0.81 6.48 -13.27
C ASP A 169 -1.61 5.47 -12.44
N ARG A 170 -0.93 4.66 -11.61
CA ARG A 170 -1.63 3.67 -10.76
C ARG A 170 -2.45 4.33 -9.65
N VAL A 171 -2.03 5.47 -9.10
CA VAL A 171 -2.86 6.23 -8.14
C VAL A 171 -4.09 6.82 -8.81
N LEU A 172 -3.92 7.42 -9.99
CA LEU A 172 -5.06 7.96 -10.74
C LEU A 172 -6.05 6.85 -11.11
N ALA A 173 -5.57 5.70 -11.57
CA ALA A 173 -6.40 4.54 -11.85
C ALA A 173 -7.18 4.07 -10.61
N LEU A 174 -6.54 4.06 -9.43
CA LEU A 174 -7.18 3.69 -8.17
C LEU A 174 -8.29 4.68 -7.78
N ILE A 175 -8.01 5.98 -7.85
CA ILE A 175 -8.99 7.05 -7.55
C ILE A 175 -10.20 6.93 -8.47
N GLN A 176 -9.98 6.71 -9.77
CA GLN A 176 -11.07 6.52 -10.73
C GLN A 176 -11.89 5.26 -10.41
N ALA A 177 -11.23 4.11 -10.22
CA ALA A 177 -11.93 2.86 -9.94
C ALA A 177 -12.82 2.95 -8.70
N TRP A 178 -12.36 3.63 -7.65
CA TRP A 178 -13.15 3.85 -6.44
C TRP A 178 -14.25 4.89 -6.59
N ALA A 179 -14.01 5.95 -7.37
CA ALA A 179 -15.06 6.90 -7.70
C ALA A 179 -16.21 6.25 -8.48
N ASP A 180 -15.88 5.37 -9.43
CA ASP A 180 -16.87 4.61 -10.20
C ASP A 180 -17.61 3.59 -9.30
N ALA A 181 -16.88 2.84 -8.47
CA ALA A 181 -17.45 1.84 -7.58
C ALA A 181 -18.36 2.43 -6.47
N PHE A 182 -18.02 3.62 -5.95
CA PHE A 182 -18.73 4.24 -4.83
C PHE A 182 -19.68 5.38 -5.24
N ARG A 183 -19.84 5.65 -6.54
CA ARG A 183 -20.70 6.71 -7.08
C ARG A 183 -22.13 6.69 -6.54
N SER A 184 -22.71 5.50 -6.35
CA SER A 184 -24.10 5.34 -5.89
C SER A 184 -24.24 5.41 -4.36
N SER A 185 -23.14 5.47 -3.62
CA SER A 185 -23.11 5.38 -2.16
C SER A 185 -22.98 6.77 -1.53
N ALA A 186 -24.09 7.34 -1.05
CA ALA A 186 -24.13 8.69 -0.47
C ALA A 186 -23.12 8.92 0.68
N SER A 187 -22.80 7.87 1.45
CA SER A 187 -21.84 7.93 2.55
C SER A 187 -20.36 7.85 2.11
N LEU A 188 -20.08 7.53 0.84
CA LEU A 188 -18.72 7.26 0.32
C LEU A 188 -18.31 8.25 -0.78
N THR A 189 -18.92 9.44 -0.80
CA THR A 189 -18.78 10.44 -1.87
C THR A 189 -17.46 11.23 -1.84
N GLY A 190 -16.63 11.08 -0.80
CA GLY A 190 -15.37 11.81 -0.67
C GLY A 190 -14.41 11.57 -1.85
N VAL A 191 -14.24 10.31 -2.26
CA VAL A 191 -13.41 9.95 -3.43
C VAL A 191 -14.01 10.45 -4.75
N VAL A 192 -15.34 10.43 -4.87
CA VAL A 192 -16.07 10.92 -6.05
C VAL A 192 -15.86 12.42 -6.21
N SER A 193 -15.97 13.18 -5.12
CA SER A 193 -15.72 14.62 -5.10
C SER A 193 -14.29 14.94 -5.55
N VAL A 194 -13.29 14.22 -5.03
CA VAL A 194 -11.88 14.43 -5.41
C VAL A 194 -11.63 14.06 -6.87
N TYR A 195 -12.21 12.96 -7.36
CA TYR A 195 -12.10 12.56 -8.77
C TYR A 195 -12.63 13.65 -9.71
N GLU A 196 -13.84 14.17 -9.46
CA GLU A 196 -14.42 15.23 -10.29
C GLU A 196 -13.68 16.57 -10.14
N ASP A 197 -13.14 16.90 -8.96
CA ASP A 197 -12.24 18.04 -8.76
C ASP A 197 -10.99 17.95 -9.66
N LEU A 198 -10.37 16.77 -9.73
CA LEU A 198 -9.18 16.55 -10.55
C LEU A 198 -9.50 16.64 -12.04
N ARG A 199 -10.63 16.10 -12.49
CA ARG A 199 -11.09 16.22 -13.87
C ARG A 199 -11.35 17.67 -14.27
N ARG A 200 -12.01 18.44 -13.41
CA ARG A 200 -12.23 19.89 -13.61
C ARG A 200 -10.94 20.67 -13.71
N LYS A 201 -9.88 20.24 -13.01
CA LYS A 201 -8.53 20.81 -13.11
C LYS A 201 -7.75 20.35 -14.35
N GLY A 202 -8.33 19.51 -15.21
CA GLY A 202 -7.71 19.05 -16.44
C GLY A 202 -6.80 17.82 -16.28
N VAL A 203 -6.84 17.14 -15.13
CA VAL A 203 -6.07 15.89 -14.93
C VAL A 203 -6.63 14.80 -15.83
N LYS A 204 -5.76 14.19 -16.64
CA LYS A 204 -6.10 13.05 -17.50
C LYS A 204 -5.92 11.77 -16.71
N PHE A 205 -6.98 10.97 -16.63
CA PHE A 205 -6.94 9.66 -16.01
C PHE A 205 -6.64 8.57 -17.05
N PRO A 206 -5.89 7.52 -16.69
CA PRO A 206 -5.62 6.40 -17.59
C PRO A 206 -6.92 5.62 -17.86
N MET A 207 -7.06 5.12 -19.10
CA MET A 207 -8.16 4.22 -19.46
C MET A 207 -8.09 2.97 -18.59
N SER A 208 -9.21 2.60 -17.96
CA SER A 208 -9.30 1.51 -16.98
C SER A 208 -8.97 0.15 -17.60
N THR A 209 -7.71 -0.28 -17.57
CA THR A 209 -7.30 -1.64 -17.96
C THR A 209 -7.44 -2.66 -16.81
N LEU A 210 -7.96 -2.24 -15.64
CA LEU A 210 -8.12 -3.09 -14.45
C LEU A 210 -9.13 -4.25 -14.59
N ASN A 211 -9.83 -4.37 -15.73
CA ASN A 211 -10.73 -5.48 -16.04
C ASN A 211 -10.16 -6.50 -17.04
N SER A 212 -8.84 -6.56 -17.26
CA SER A 212 -8.26 -7.56 -18.18
C SER A 212 -6.90 -8.07 -17.71
N ALA A 213 -6.89 -9.00 -16.76
CA ALA A 213 -6.09 -10.22 -16.79
C ALA A 213 -6.10 -10.93 -15.42
N SER A 214 -6.89 -11.99 -15.32
CA SER A 214 -6.45 -13.18 -14.58
C SER A 214 -6.83 -14.35 -15.47
N PRO A 215 -5.87 -15.10 -16.04
CA PRO A 215 -6.18 -16.38 -16.64
C PRO A 215 -6.77 -17.25 -15.53
N ILE A 216 -8.04 -17.62 -15.67
CA ILE A 216 -8.64 -18.67 -14.85
C ILE A 216 -7.93 -19.97 -15.24
N HIS A 217 -6.88 -20.35 -14.53
CA HIS A 217 -6.41 -21.73 -14.55
C HIS A 217 -7.41 -22.54 -13.74
N THR A 218 -8.52 -22.92 -14.38
CA THR A 218 -9.34 -24.02 -13.89
C THR A 218 -8.55 -25.31 -14.18
N PRO A 219 -8.16 -26.10 -13.17
CA PRO A 219 -7.57 -27.40 -13.44
C PRO A 219 -8.67 -28.26 -14.08
N HIS A 220 -8.37 -28.79 -15.26
CA HIS A 220 -9.22 -29.75 -15.94
C HIS A 220 -9.34 -31.00 -15.06
N ARG A 221 -10.57 -31.38 -14.69
CA ARG A 221 -10.81 -32.72 -14.13
C ARG A 221 -10.52 -33.72 -15.24
N VAL A 222 -9.45 -34.49 -15.06
CA VAL A 222 -9.21 -35.71 -15.83
C VAL A 222 -10.31 -36.70 -15.42
N GLY A 223 -11.10 -37.14 -16.39
CA GLY A 223 -12.06 -38.25 -16.24
C GLY A 223 -11.38 -39.60 -16.37
#